data_AF-A0A816HKR2-F1
#
_entry.id   AF-A0A816HKR2-F1
#
_cell.length_a   1.000
_cell.length_b   1.000
_cell.length_c   1.000
_cell.angle_alpha   90.00
_cell.angle_beta   90.00
_cell.angle_gamma   90.00
#
_symmetry.space_group_name_H-M   'P 1'
#
loop_
_entity.id
_entity.type
_entity.pdbx_description
1 polymer ?
#
loop_
_entity_poly.entity_id
_entity_poly.type
_entity_poly.pdbx_seq_one_letter_code
_entity_poly.pdbx_strand_id
1 'polypeptide(L)'
;MHSVFRVGTIRQVGDKSNLYHEVQLQLTADDDPQLRVLTDRIESEVRGSTGWQRLGKLLLTLGQLDKAEELYTVLLEQTSDKNDRAHYYHQLGRLKYRQGAHKMAIEYYEKALEIREKTLPSNHPHLATSYSCI
;
A
#
# COMPACT_ATOMS: atom_id res chain seq x y z
N MET A 1 18.06 6.26 12.89
CA MET A 1 18.26 7.60 12.28
C MET A 1 18.14 7.42 10.78
N HIS A 2 17.03 7.86 10.19
CA HIS A 2 16.91 7.93 8.74
C HIS A 2 17.19 9.38 8.35
N SER A 3 18.04 9.62 7.35
CA SER A 3 18.33 10.99 6.91
C SER A 3 17.23 11.47 5.97
N VAL A 4 16.46 12.47 6.39
CA VAL A 4 15.45 13.12 5.54
C VAL A 4 16.05 14.37 4.93
N PHE A 5 15.89 14.53 3.61
CA PHE A 5 16.34 15.72 2.88
C PHE A 5 15.15 16.46 2.29
N ARG A 6 15.11 17.77 2.49
CA ARG A 6 14.23 18.67 1.77
C ARG A 6 14.82 18.98 0.40
N VAL A 7 14.03 18.77 -0.65
CA VAL A 7 14.34 19.26 -1.99
C VAL A 7 14.07 20.76 -2.03
N GLY A 8 15.13 21.54 -2.25
CA GLY A 8 15.09 22.98 -2.44
C GLY A 8 14.89 23.33 -3.91
N THR A 9 15.71 24.22 -4.43
CA THR A 9 15.65 24.60 -5.85
C THR A 9 16.22 23.52 -6.74
N ILE A 10 15.50 23.19 -7.81
CA ILE A 10 15.99 22.41 -8.94
C ILE A 10 16.36 23.40 -10.05
N ARG A 11 17.63 23.40 -10.46
CA ARG A 11 18.13 24.25 -11.55
C ARG A 11 18.59 23.39 -12.70
N GLN A 12 18.25 23.81 -13.91
CA GLN A 12 18.75 23.18 -15.12
C GLN A 12 20.08 23.83 -15.49
N VAL A 13 21.14 23.03 -15.56
CA VAL A 13 22.53 23.47 -15.74
C VAL A 13 23.11 22.74 -16.94
N GLY A 14 23.86 23.47 -17.77
CA GLY A 14 24.50 22.96 -18.97
C GLY A 14 23.83 23.41 -20.27
N ASP A 15 24.48 23.08 -21.38
CA ASP A 15 24.08 23.54 -22.72
C ASP A 15 23.23 22.49 -23.43
N LYS A 16 22.71 22.83 -24.62
CA LYS A 16 21.86 21.94 -25.46
C LYS A 16 22.41 20.51 -25.63
N SER A 17 23.73 20.33 -25.55
CA SER A 17 24.42 19.05 -25.72
C SER A 17 24.62 18.25 -24.42
N ASN A 18 24.51 18.88 -23.25
CA ASN A 18 24.83 18.25 -21.96
C ASN A 18 24.05 18.93 -20.82
N LEU A 19 22.74 18.67 -20.81
CA LEU A 19 21.79 19.22 -19.86
C LEU A 19 21.65 18.30 -18.63
N TYR A 20 21.89 18.85 -17.44
CA TYR A 20 21.68 18.18 -16.17
C TYR A 20 20.86 19.05 -15.22
N HIS A 21 20.25 18.42 -14.22
CA HIS A 21 19.51 19.12 -13.18
C HIS A 21 20.32 19.09 -11.88
N GLU A 22 20.73 20.27 -11.43
CA GLU A 22 21.29 20.45 -10.10
C GLU A 22 20.14 20.56 -9.10
N VAL A 23 20.14 19.69 -8.09
CA VAL A 23 19.13 19.67 -7.04
C VAL A 23 19.80 20.04 -5.72
N GLN A 24 19.37 21.17 -5.13
CA GLN A 24 19.82 21.52 -3.79
C GLN A 24 19.03 20.71 -2.76
N LEU A 25 19.76 19.99 -1.90
CA LEU A 25 19.21 19.19 -0.80
C LEU A 25 19.61 19.81 0.54
N GLN A 26 18.65 19.96 1.43
CA GLN A 26 18.89 20.42 2.80
C GLN A 26 18.56 19.28 3.76
N LEU A 27 19.51 18.91 4.63
CA LEU A 27 19.28 17.93 5.68
C LEU A 27 18.26 18.49 6.67
N THR A 28 17.22 17.73 6.96
CA THR A 28 16.13 18.08 7.87
C THR A 28 16.01 17.03 8.95
N ALA A 29 15.70 17.47 10.17
CA ALA A 29 15.42 16.57 11.28
C ALA A 29 14.03 15.91 11.10
N ASP A 30 13.86 14.72 11.67
CA ASP A 30 12.63 13.94 11.58
C ASP A 30 11.41 14.68 12.20
N ASP A 31 11.64 15.72 13.01
CA ASP A 31 10.63 16.54 13.68
C ASP A 31 10.30 17.87 12.97
N ASP A 32 10.72 18.06 11.71
CA ASP A 32 10.42 19.26 10.92
C ASP A 32 8.90 19.53 10.88
N PRO A 33 8.41 20.71 11.32
CA PRO A 33 6.98 21.03 11.36
C PRO A 33 6.29 20.94 10.00
N GLN A 34 6.98 21.28 8.91
CA GLN A 34 6.45 21.19 7.55
C GLN A 34 6.37 19.74 7.10
N LEU A 35 7.35 18.91 7.46
CA LEU A 35 7.31 17.46 7.23
C LEU A 35 6.16 16.82 8.01
N ARG A 36 5.92 17.27 9.25
CA ARG A 36 4.78 16.82 10.06
C ARG A 36 3.46 17.19 9.40
N VAL A 37 3.27 18.44 8.96
CA VAL A 37 2.05 18.86 8.25
C VAL A 37 1.84 18.07 6.95
N LEU A 38 2.91 17.79 6.21
CA LEU A 38 2.85 16.94 5.01
C LEU A 38 2.48 15.50 5.36
N THR A 39 3.06 14.95 6.42
CA THR A 39 2.75 13.59 6.90
C THR A 39 1.30 13.50 7.36
N ASP A 40 0.83 14.44 8.18
CA ASP A 40 -0.56 14.53 8.65
C ASP A 40 -1.53 14.66 7.48
N ARG A 41 -1.15 15.43 6.45
CA ARG A 41 -1.96 15.59 5.24
C ARG A 41 -2.00 14.32 4.41
N ILE A 42 -0.85 13.67 4.18
CA ILE A 42 -0.80 12.37 3.50
C ILE A 42 -1.62 11.34 4.28
N GLU A 43 -1.48 11.28 5.60
CA GLU A 43 -2.32 10.43 6.45
C GLU A 43 -3.81 10.76 6.30
N SER A 44 -4.19 12.03 6.22
CA SER A 44 -5.58 12.45 6.02
C SER A 44 -6.11 12.08 4.63
N GLU A 45 -5.28 12.15 3.59
CA GLU A 45 -5.63 11.79 2.21
C GLU A 45 -5.62 10.26 2.00
N VAL A 46 -4.79 9.54 2.77
CA VAL A 46 -4.71 8.08 2.84
C VAL A 46 -5.79 7.51 3.76
N ARG A 47 -6.37 8.32 4.66
CA ARG A 47 -7.45 7.92 5.57
C ARG A 47 -8.68 7.49 4.79
N GLY A 48 -8.99 6.21 4.88
CA GLY A 48 -10.13 5.59 4.21
C GLY A 48 -9.71 4.30 3.51
N SER A 49 -10.68 3.47 3.14
CA SER A 49 -10.39 2.17 2.53
C SER A 49 -9.55 2.29 1.27
N THR A 50 -9.82 3.29 0.42
CA THR A 50 -9.11 3.51 -0.84
C THR A 50 -7.66 3.96 -0.65
N GLY A 51 -7.37 4.78 0.35
CA GLY A 51 -6.02 5.26 0.62
C GLY A 51 -5.13 4.17 1.21
N TRP A 52 -5.64 3.45 2.20
CA TRP A 52 -4.92 2.30 2.79
C TRP A 52 -4.68 1.17 1.79
N GLN A 53 -5.63 0.89 0.91
CA GLN A 53 -5.46 -0.06 -0.20
C GLN A 53 -4.34 0.36 -1.16
N ARG A 54 -4.24 1.67 -1.48
CA ARG A 54 -3.16 2.19 -2.33
C ARG A 54 -1.80 2.04 -1.66
N LEU A 55 -1.69 2.34 -0.37
CA LEU A 55 -0.46 2.18 0.40
C LEU A 55 -0.03 0.72 0.45
N GLY A 56 -0.94 -0.20 0.78
CA GLY A 56 -0.63 -1.63 0.82
C GLY A 56 -0.19 -2.17 -0.55
N LYS A 57 -0.83 -1.74 -1.64
CA LYS A 57 -0.39 -2.09 -3.00
C LYS A 57 1.01 -1.54 -3.32
N LEU A 58 1.31 -0.32 -2.90
CA LEU A 58 2.62 0.28 -3.08
C LEU A 58 3.71 -0.52 -2.35
N LEU A 59 3.48 -0.88 -1.08
CA LEU A 59 4.39 -1.71 -0.30
C LEU A 59 4.66 -3.06 -0.97
N LEU A 60 3.62 -3.71 -1.50
CA LEU A 60 3.76 -4.95 -2.28
C LEU A 60 4.60 -4.75 -3.55
N THR A 61 4.39 -3.67 -4.30
CA THR A 61 5.18 -3.38 -5.51
C THR A 61 6.65 -3.10 -5.18
N LEU A 62 6.91 -2.45 -4.05
CA LEU A 62 8.26 -2.16 -3.55
C LEU A 62 8.94 -3.38 -2.91
N GLY A 63 8.27 -4.53 -2.83
CA GLY A 63 8.81 -5.74 -2.19
C GLY A 63 8.91 -5.65 -0.66
N GLN A 64 8.31 -4.62 -0.05
CA GLN A 64 8.27 -4.46 1.41
C GLN A 64 7.16 -5.35 2.00
N LEU A 65 7.34 -6.67 1.89
CA LEU A 65 6.31 -7.67 2.22
C LEU A 65 5.96 -7.62 3.72
N ASP A 66 6.94 -7.51 4.62
CA ASP A 66 6.67 -7.51 6.07
C ASP A 66 5.80 -6.32 6.51
N LYS A 67 6.10 -5.13 5.98
CA LYS A 67 5.30 -3.92 6.24
C LYS A 67 3.90 -4.00 5.62
N ALA A 68 3.77 -4.61 4.44
CA ALA A 68 2.47 -4.83 3.83
C ALA A 68 1.62 -5.77 4.69
N GLU A 69 2.23 -6.81 5.26
CA GLU A 69 1.55 -7.76 6.14
C GLU A 69 1.07 -7.11 7.43
N GLU A 70 1.93 -6.34 8.09
CA GLU A 70 1.58 -5.56 9.28
C GLU A 70 0.40 -4.62 9.00
N LEU A 71 0.50 -3.85 7.89
CA LEU A 71 -0.56 -2.91 7.49
C LEU A 71 -1.90 -3.61 7.28
N TYR A 72 -1.96 -4.68 6.47
CA TYR A 72 -3.22 -5.37 6.20
C TYR A 72 -3.79 -6.07 7.45
N THR A 73 -2.95 -6.52 8.36
CA THR A 73 -3.39 -7.12 9.63
C THR A 73 -4.06 -6.09 10.53
N VAL A 74 -3.43 -4.92 10.71
CA VAL A 74 -4.00 -3.81 11.48
C VAL A 74 -5.32 -3.33 10.86
N LEU A 75 -5.37 -3.20 9.53
CA LEU A 75 -6.60 -2.79 8.83
C LEU A 75 -7.73 -3.80 8.98
N LEU A 76 -7.42 -5.11 9.03
CA LEU A 76 -8.40 -6.16 9.29
C LEU A 76 -8.97 -6.09 10.70
N GLU A 77 -8.19 -5.67 11.70
CA GLU A 77 -8.67 -5.52 13.08
C GLU A 77 -9.57 -4.28 13.23
N GLN A 78 -9.23 -3.18 12.55
CA GLN A 78 -9.94 -1.91 12.66
C GLN A 78 -11.17 -1.80 11.76
N THR A 79 -11.25 -2.60 10.70
CA THR A 79 -12.32 -2.49 9.70
C THR A 79 -13.46 -3.48 10.00
N SER A 80 -14.67 -2.94 10.21
CA SER A 80 -15.90 -3.72 10.33
C SER A 80 -16.59 -3.97 8.99
N ASP A 81 -16.29 -3.18 7.95
CA ASP A 81 -16.87 -3.34 6.62
C ASP A 81 -16.44 -4.67 5.99
N LYS A 82 -17.43 -5.47 5.58
CA LYS A 82 -17.18 -6.82 5.06
C LYS A 82 -16.45 -6.81 3.72
N ASN A 83 -16.75 -5.86 2.84
CA ASN A 83 -16.13 -5.81 1.51
C ASN A 83 -14.65 -5.41 1.61
N ASP A 84 -14.32 -4.44 2.46
CA ASP A 84 -12.94 -4.05 2.73
C ASP A 84 -12.15 -5.18 3.39
N ARG A 85 -12.74 -5.88 4.37
CA ARG A 85 -12.12 -7.08 4.96
C ARG A 85 -11.82 -8.16 3.92
N ALA A 86 -12.76 -8.43 3.02
CA ALA A 86 -12.55 -9.38 1.93
C ALA A 86 -11.41 -8.94 1.00
N HIS A 87 -11.28 -7.63 0.75
CA HIS A 87 -10.15 -7.09 0.01
C HIS A 87 -8.83 -7.33 0.75
N TYR A 88 -8.74 -7.02 2.04
CA TYR A 88 -7.50 -7.19 2.82
C TYR A 88 -7.07 -8.66 2.93
N TYR A 89 -8.01 -9.59 3.16
CA TYR A 89 -7.71 -11.02 3.11
C TYR A 89 -7.15 -11.44 1.74
N HIS A 90 -7.73 -10.96 0.65
CA HIS A 90 -7.21 -11.25 -0.68
C HIS A 90 -5.78 -10.70 -0.88
N GLN A 91 -5.46 -9.51 -0.35
CA GLN A 91 -4.09 -8.98 -0.43
C GLN A 91 -3.09 -9.77 0.42
N LEU A 92 -3.49 -10.24 1.61
CA LEU A 92 -2.68 -11.13 2.43
C LEU A 92 -2.42 -12.47 1.72
N GLY A 93 -3.42 -13.01 1.02
CA GLY A 93 -3.23 -14.19 0.16
C GLY A 93 -2.16 -13.96 -0.91
N ARG A 94 -2.23 -12.82 -1.62
CA ARG A 94 -1.22 -12.43 -2.62
C ARG A 94 0.17 -12.27 -2.01
N LEU A 95 0.24 -11.71 -0.81
CA LEU A 95 1.48 -11.52 -0.07
C LEU A 95 2.11 -12.87 0.28
N LYS A 96 1.35 -13.79 0.89
CA LYS A 96 1.82 -15.13 1.25
C LYS A 96 2.22 -15.96 0.04
N TYR A 97 1.50 -15.80 -1.08
CA TYR A 97 1.88 -16.43 -2.33
C TYR A 97 3.26 -15.97 -2.81
N ARG A 98 3.55 -14.65 -2.75
CA ARG A 98 4.87 -14.10 -3.10
C ARG A 98 5.98 -14.54 -2.15
N GLN A 99 5.65 -14.82 -0.89
CA GLN A 99 6.59 -15.38 0.09
C GLN A 99 6.79 -16.91 -0.07
N GLY A 100 6.09 -17.57 -1.01
CA GLY A 100 6.14 -19.03 -1.19
C GLY A 100 5.30 -19.82 -0.17
N ALA A 101 4.59 -19.14 0.73
CA ALA A 101 3.71 -19.74 1.73
C ALA A 101 2.33 -20.08 1.14
N HIS A 102 2.31 -20.96 0.13
CA HIS A 102 1.11 -21.22 -0.68
C HIS A 102 -0.10 -21.73 0.12
N LYS A 103 0.12 -22.56 1.15
CA LYS A 103 -0.99 -23.04 2.01
C LYS A 103 -1.70 -21.90 2.73
N MET A 104 -0.92 -21.01 3.36
CA MET A 104 -1.47 -19.81 4.01
C MET A 104 -2.12 -18.86 3.00
N ALA A 105 -1.56 -18.77 1.78
CA ALA A 105 -2.15 -17.97 0.72
C ALA A 105 -3.57 -18.43 0.39
N ILE A 106 -3.78 -19.74 0.23
CA ILE A 106 -5.08 -20.34 -0.04
C ILE A 106 -6.06 -20.06 1.11
N GLU A 107 -5.65 -20.25 2.37
CA GLU A 107 -6.50 -19.96 3.53
C GLU A 107 -7.00 -18.50 3.55
N TYR A 108 -6.15 -17.56 3.16
CA TYR A 108 -6.54 -16.15 3.06
C TYR A 108 -7.46 -15.87 1.88
N TYR A 109 -7.25 -16.53 0.73
CA TYR A 109 -8.15 -16.40 -0.41
C TYR A 109 -9.53 -17.00 -0.13
N GLU A 110 -9.60 -18.13 0.57
CA GLU A 110 -10.85 -18.75 1.00
C GLU A 110 -11.64 -17.83 1.94
N LYS A 111 -10.98 -17.21 2.93
CA LYS A 111 -11.63 -16.20 3.80
C LYS A 111 -12.18 -15.02 3.01
N ALA A 112 -11.45 -14.55 2.00
CA ALA A 112 -11.92 -13.48 1.12
C ALA A 112 -13.11 -13.91 0.26
N LEU A 113 -13.09 -15.13 -0.26
CA LEU A 113 -14.18 -15.71 -1.05
C LEU A 113 -15.44 -15.86 -0.21
N GLU A 114 -15.35 -16.46 0.98
CA GLU A 114 -16.50 -16.69 1.87
C GLU A 114 -17.25 -15.39 2.18
N ILE A 115 -16.52 -14.30 2.42
CA ILE A 115 -17.14 -13.00 2.66
C ILE A 115 -17.83 -12.49 1.39
N ARG A 116 -17.15 -12.56 0.23
CA ARG A 116 -17.69 -12.09 -1.05
C ARG A 116 -18.93 -12.87 -1.47
N GLU A 117 -18.98 -14.18 -1.26
CA GLU A 117 -20.16 -15.00 -1.56
C GLU A 117 -21.36 -14.60 -0.69
N LYS A 118 -21.12 -14.19 0.56
CA LYS A 118 -22.18 -13.74 1.47
C LYS A 118 -22.62 -12.30 1.22
N THR A 119 -21.79 -11.44 0.62
CA THR A 119 -22.08 -10.01 0.47
C THR A 119 -22.40 -9.57 -0.96
N LEU A 120 -21.99 -10.32 -1.97
CA LEU A 120 -22.09 -9.93 -3.37
C LEU A 120 -23.06 -10.84 -4.14
N PRO A 121 -23.76 -10.31 -5.16
CA PRO A 121 -24.53 -11.14 -6.07
C PRO A 121 -23.61 -12.08 -6.86
N SER A 122 -24.14 -13.24 -7.26
CA SER A 122 -23.39 -14.33 -7.91
C SER A 122 -22.59 -13.93 -9.16
N ASN A 123 -23.01 -12.88 -9.87
CA ASN A 123 -22.34 -12.38 -11.08
C ASN A 123 -21.31 -11.27 -10.82
N HIS A 124 -20.97 -10.98 -9.56
CA HIS A 124 -20.06 -9.89 -9.23
C HIS A 124 -18.61 -10.21 -9.64
N PRO A 125 -17.89 -9.31 -10.36
CA PRO A 125 -16.53 -9.56 -10.85
C PRO A 125 -15.51 -10.00 -9.79
N HIS A 126 -15.65 -9.49 -8.55
CA HIS A 126 -14.78 -9.87 -7.44
C HIS A 126 -14.85 -11.37 -7.07
N LEU A 127 -15.97 -12.05 -7.35
CA LEU A 127 -16.06 -13.51 -7.16
C LEU A 127 -15.16 -14.24 -8.15
N ALA A 128 -15.18 -13.84 -9.42
CA ALA A 128 -14.28 -14.41 -10.44
C ALA A 128 -12.80 -14.24 -10.05
N THR A 129 -12.42 -13.08 -9.53
CA THR A 129 -11.05 -12.86 -9.03
C THR A 129 -10.71 -13.77 -7.85
N SER A 130 -11.63 -13.97 -6.91
CA SER A 130 -11.41 -14.91 -5.80
C SER A 130 -11.23 -16.35 -6.29
N TYR A 131 -12.12 -16.83 -7.16
CA TYR A 131 -12.03 -18.20 -7.69
C TYR A 131 -10.76 -18.42 -8.53
N SER A 132 -10.24 -17.40 -9.21
CA SER A 132 -9.00 -17.52 -9.98
C SER A 132 -7.74 -17.68 -9.13
N CYS A 133 -7.82 -17.37 -7.82
CA CYS A 133 -6.68 -17.38 -6.90
C CYS A 133 -6.62 -18.63 -6.01
N ILE A 134 -7.65 -19.48 -6.06
CA ILE A 134 -7.76 -20.76 -5.35
C ILE A 134 -7.53 -21.86 -6.37
#